data_AF-A0A945T3N1-F1
#
_entry.id   AF-A0A945T3N1-F1
#
_cell.length_a   1.000
_cell.length_b   1.000
_cell.length_c   1.000
_cell.angle_alpha   90.00
_cell.angle_beta   90.00
_cell.angle_gamma   90.00
#
_symmetry.space_group_name_H-M   'P 1'
#
loop_
_entity.id
_entity.type
_entity.pdbx_description
1 polymer ?
#
loop_
_entity_poly.entity_id
_entity_poly.type
_entity_poly.pdbx_seq_one_letter_code
_entity_poly.pdbx_strand_id
1 'polypeptide(L)'
;MRSSPLETLQSVFGYSDFRPYQQEIIEDVAAGHDSFVLMPTGGGKSLCYQIPALLRSGTTIVISPLISLMKDQVDALLANGVNAAYYNSALQESVARQTLARFHVGELDLLYVAPERLMSEGFLARLEEIEIALFAVDEAHCVSQWGHDFRPEYVQLGELRERFSEIPMVALTATADPQTRKDIQQRLRLRQPKVHVTGFDRPNIRYSALEKRKPFDQLRHFLGRFSGERGIVYALSRKRVEEIADKLQLAGYNAAAYHAGLPAARRELVHEQFMRDEVDVVVATVAFGMGIDKPDVRFVVHYDLPKNIEGYYQETGRAGRDGLPAEALLLFGAQDMVMARRLVENSENETQKRIEIHKLNSMIAFAEALTCRRRVLLHYFGEELQQGCGNCDICSEPPECYNATEDAQKALSCVYRVGQRFGMRHVIEVLRGMDTERIRKLRHNQLSTYGIGKERSDAEWSSLLRQLIHRGYLTQDIANYSVLQLTDLARPLLKGEAALELAKPRLKESGKRQRKRAVTASVEGRDELLFELLRGLRRELADAEGVAPFMVFGDAALTQMAIHLPKNRGDFLEINGVGEKKLEKYSGPFLQEITEYLQK
;
A
#
# COMPACT_ATOMS: atom_id res chain seq x y z
N MET A 1 -33.29 11.37 -14.72
CA MET A 1 -32.02 11.19 -15.46
C MET A 1 -31.00 10.72 -14.45
N ARG A 2 -30.32 9.61 -14.68
CA ARG A 2 -29.19 9.22 -13.82
C ARG A 2 -28.08 10.24 -14.07
N SER A 3 -27.53 10.82 -13.00
CA SER A 3 -26.41 11.77 -13.07
C SER A 3 -25.24 11.15 -13.84
N SER A 4 -24.42 11.95 -14.51
CA SER A 4 -23.19 11.42 -15.11
C SER A 4 -22.20 11.00 -14.00
N PRO A 5 -21.21 10.12 -14.29
CA PRO A 5 -20.14 9.82 -13.35
C PRO A 5 -19.43 11.08 -12.82
N LEU A 6 -19.16 12.05 -13.69
CA LEU A 6 -18.49 13.30 -13.33
C LEU A 6 -19.37 14.20 -12.45
N GLU A 7 -20.66 14.34 -12.78
CA GLU A 7 -21.61 15.07 -11.94
C GLU A 7 -21.69 14.47 -10.54
N THR A 8 -21.69 13.14 -10.44
CA THR A 8 -21.73 12.43 -9.15
C THR A 8 -20.43 12.66 -8.36
N LEU A 9 -19.27 12.63 -9.04
CA LEU A 9 -17.97 12.93 -8.44
C LEU A 9 -17.94 14.34 -7.84
N GLN A 10 -18.44 15.33 -8.57
CA GLN A 10 -18.42 16.74 -8.17
C GLN A 10 -19.46 17.05 -7.08
N SER A 11 -20.72 16.67 -7.28
CA SER A 11 -21.82 17.01 -6.36
C SER A 11 -21.74 16.27 -5.02
N VAL A 12 -21.50 14.95 -5.07
CA VAL A 12 -21.52 14.08 -3.88
C VAL A 12 -20.16 14.04 -3.19
N PHE A 13 -19.09 13.85 -3.95
CA PHE A 13 -17.75 13.63 -3.38
C PHE A 13 -16.88 14.89 -3.37
N GLY A 14 -17.25 15.94 -4.09
CA GLY A 14 -16.55 17.23 -4.07
C GLY A 14 -15.20 17.24 -4.78
N TYR A 15 -14.93 16.32 -5.72
CA TYR A 15 -13.68 16.32 -6.49
C TYR A 15 -13.90 16.92 -7.88
N SER A 16 -12.98 17.77 -8.34
CA SER A 16 -13.09 18.43 -9.65
C SER A 16 -12.97 17.44 -10.81
N ASP A 17 -12.00 16.53 -10.72
CA ASP A 17 -11.57 15.64 -11.80
C ASP A 17 -11.29 14.22 -11.32
N PHE A 18 -11.46 13.25 -12.22
CA PHE A 18 -11.03 11.89 -11.99
C PHE A 18 -9.50 11.78 -12.00
N ARG A 19 -8.97 10.90 -11.15
CA ARG A 19 -7.59 10.44 -11.26
C ARG A 19 -7.44 9.51 -12.47
N PRO A 20 -6.21 9.30 -12.98
CA PRO A 20 -5.98 8.42 -14.11
C PRO A 20 -6.66 7.07 -13.94
N TYR A 21 -7.29 6.58 -15.02
CA TYR A 21 -8.06 5.33 -15.11
C TYR A 21 -9.36 5.26 -14.29
N GLN A 22 -9.62 6.15 -13.33
CA GLN A 22 -10.84 6.06 -12.51
C GLN A 22 -12.10 6.18 -13.37
N GLN A 23 -12.14 7.13 -14.30
CA GLN A 23 -13.30 7.34 -15.16
C GLN A 23 -13.62 6.08 -15.98
N GLU A 24 -12.61 5.51 -16.65
CA GLU A 24 -12.75 4.30 -17.47
C GLU A 24 -13.28 3.13 -16.63
N ILE A 25 -12.72 2.90 -15.43
CA ILE A 25 -13.18 1.85 -14.52
C ILE A 25 -14.64 2.09 -14.11
N ILE A 26 -14.99 3.31 -13.73
CA ILE A 26 -16.35 3.66 -13.27
C ILE A 26 -17.35 3.45 -14.40
N GLU A 27 -17.02 3.86 -15.62
CA GLU A 27 -17.87 3.68 -16.80
C GLU A 27 -18.09 2.20 -17.12
N ASP A 28 -17.03 1.39 -17.10
CA ASP A 28 -17.14 -0.06 -17.33
C ASP A 28 -18.00 -0.76 -16.26
N VAL A 29 -17.78 -0.44 -14.97
CA VAL A 29 -18.55 -1.01 -13.87
C VAL A 29 -20.01 -0.53 -13.90
N ALA A 30 -20.26 0.76 -14.18
CA ALA A 30 -21.60 1.31 -14.29
C ALA A 30 -22.38 0.67 -15.45
N ALA A 31 -21.71 0.40 -16.58
CA ALA A 31 -22.27 -0.31 -17.73
C ALA A 31 -22.61 -1.79 -17.45
N GLY A 32 -22.14 -2.35 -16.32
CA GLY A 32 -22.41 -3.72 -15.93
C GLY A 32 -21.37 -4.72 -16.42
N HIS A 33 -20.16 -4.28 -16.76
CA HIS A 33 -19.04 -5.17 -17.05
C HIS A 33 -18.38 -5.65 -15.76
N ASP A 34 -18.02 -6.93 -15.71
CA ASP A 34 -17.08 -7.44 -14.72
C ASP A 34 -15.74 -6.71 -14.86
N SER A 35 -15.11 -6.39 -13.73
CA SER A 35 -13.88 -5.61 -13.74
C SER A 35 -12.88 -6.13 -12.71
N PHE A 36 -11.61 -6.23 -13.10
CA PHE A 36 -10.48 -6.42 -12.20
C PHE A 36 -9.71 -5.10 -12.13
N VAL A 37 -9.60 -4.55 -10.93
CA VAL A 37 -9.00 -3.23 -10.68
C VAL A 37 -7.80 -3.38 -9.76
N LEU A 38 -6.62 -3.10 -10.31
CA LEU A 38 -5.38 -3.00 -9.57
C LEU A 38 -4.94 -1.54 -9.51
N MET A 39 -5.14 -0.92 -8.34
CA MET A 39 -4.74 0.46 -8.10
C MET A 39 -4.00 0.61 -6.78
N PRO A 40 -2.93 1.43 -6.70
CA PRO A 40 -2.14 1.57 -5.50
C PRO A 40 -2.97 2.07 -4.31
N THR A 41 -2.44 1.90 -3.09
CA THR A 41 -3.03 2.52 -1.90
C THR A 41 -3.10 4.03 -2.10
N GLY A 42 -4.23 4.63 -1.75
CA GLY A 42 -4.47 6.05 -2.01
C GLY A 42 -4.69 6.37 -3.49
N GLY A 43 -4.89 5.40 -4.39
CA GLY A 43 -5.25 5.63 -5.80
C GLY A 43 -6.73 5.99 -6.02
N GLY A 44 -7.57 5.89 -4.99
CA GLY A 44 -9.01 6.18 -5.09
C GLY A 44 -9.85 4.99 -5.56
N LYS A 45 -9.50 3.77 -5.10
CA LYS A 45 -10.24 2.52 -5.39
C LYS A 45 -11.69 2.57 -4.96
N SER A 46 -12.00 3.17 -3.80
CA SER A 46 -13.37 3.20 -3.28
C SER A 46 -14.35 3.85 -4.25
N LEU A 47 -13.95 4.95 -4.90
CA LEU A 47 -14.79 5.64 -5.89
C LEU A 47 -15.13 4.76 -7.10
N CYS A 48 -14.31 3.76 -7.42
CA CYS A 48 -14.53 2.83 -8.54
C CYS A 48 -15.71 1.88 -8.34
N TYR A 49 -16.23 1.76 -7.11
CA TYR A 49 -17.49 1.05 -6.84
C TYR A 49 -18.53 1.95 -6.17
N GLN A 50 -18.13 3.00 -5.45
CA GLN A 50 -19.06 3.93 -4.80
C GLN A 50 -19.84 4.79 -5.80
N ILE A 51 -19.19 5.29 -6.86
CA ILE A 51 -19.92 6.04 -7.90
C ILE A 51 -20.85 5.10 -8.69
N PRO A 52 -20.41 3.93 -9.20
CA PRO A 52 -21.32 2.99 -9.84
C PRO A 52 -22.50 2.55 -8.97
N ALA A 53 -22.34 2.47 -7.65
CA ALA A 53 -23.43 2.16 -6.72
C ALA A 53 -24.55 3.20 -6.77
N LEU A 54 -24.23 4.48 -7.00
CA LEU A 54 -25.20 5.57 -7.12
C LEU A 54 -25.81 5.68 -8.53
N LEU A 55 -25.13 5.11 -9.53
CA LEU A 55 -25.55 5.17 -10.94
C LEU A 55 -26.43 3.97 -11.35
N ARG A 56 -26.37 2.87 -10.60
CA ARG A 56 -27.11 1.63 -10.88
C ARG A 56 -28.33 1.52 -9.97
N SER A 57 -29.37 0.84 -10.43
CA SER A 57 -30.54 0.53 -9.58
C SER A 57 -30.22 -0.64 -8.66
N GLY A 58 -30.72 -0.58 -7.44
CA GLY A 58 -30.50 -1.59 -6.40
C GLY A 58 -29.35 -1.27 -5.45
N THR A 59 -29.11 -2.16 -4.49
CA THR A 59 -28.05 -1.98 -3.49
C THR A 59 -26.74 -2.61 -3.97
N THR A 60 -25.62 -1.91 -3.81
CA THR A 60 -24.28 -2.49 -4.01
C THR A 60 -23.80 -3.20 -2.76
N ILE A 61 -23.39 -4.47 -2.90
CA ILE A 61 -22.81 -5.25 -1.81
C ILE A 61 -21.29 -5.14 -1.88
N VAL A 62 -20.68 -4.57 -0.83
CA VAL A 62 -19.21 -4.41 -0.73
C VAL A 62 -18.66 -5.43 0.26
N ILE A 63 -17.88 -6.38 -0.24
CA ILE A 63 -17.23 -7.42 0.56
C ILE A 63 -15.87 -6.88 1.02
N SER A 64 -15.67 -6.78 2.33
CA SER A 64 -14.42 -6.28 2.92
C SER A 64 -13.97 -7.22 4.05
N PRO A 65 -12.65 -7.42 4.27
CA PRO A 65 -12.18 -8.36 5.27
C PRO A 65 -12.17 -7.77 6.68
N LEU A 66 -12.39 -6.46 6.83
CA LEU A 66 -12.06 -5.73 8.06
C LEU A 66 -13.19 -4.80 8.50
N ILE A 67 -13.72 -5.09 9.68
CA ILE A 67 -14.80 -4.33 10.31
C ILE A 67 -14.46 -2.85 10.49
N SER A 68 -13.23 -2.53 10.90
CA SER A 68 -12.82 -1.12 11.09
C SER A 68 -12.82 -0.34 9.77
N LEU A 69 -12.40 -0.97 8.67
CA LEU A 69 -12.43 -0.34 7.35
C LEU A 69 -13.87 -0.11 6.88
N MET A 70 -14.79 -1.05 7.15
CA MET A 70 -16.21 -0.87 6.83
C MET A 70 -16.79 0.34 7.56
N LYS A 71 -16.49 0.50 8.86
CA LYS A 71 -16.94 1.65 9.65
C LYS A 71 -16.45 2.96 9.04
N ASP A 72 -15.14 3.09 8.80
CA ASP A 72 -14.55 4.31 8.24
C ASP A 72 -15.15 4.67 6.87
N GLN A 73 -15.36 3.69 5.98
CA GLN A 73 -15.97 3.93 4.67
C GLN A 73 -17.45 4.33 4.78
N VAL A 74 -18.21 3.69 5.66
CA VAL A 74 -19.63 4.01 5.88
C VAL A 74 -19.80 5.40 6.50
N ASP A 75 -18.98 5.75 7.50
CA ASP A 75 -19.02 7.07 8.14
C ASP A 75 -18.71 8.17 7.11
N ALA A 76 -17.72 7.95 6.23
CA ALA A 76 -17.39 8.88 5.14
C ALA A 76 -18.52 9.02 4.10
N LEU A 77 -19.19 7.91 3.73
CA LEU A 77 -20.33 7.92 2.81
C LEU A 77 -21.53 8.66 3.40
N LEU A 78 -21.83 8.42 4.68
CA LEU A 78 -22.90 9.11 5.40
C LEU A 78 -22.63 10.62 5.51
N ALA A 79 -21.39 11.02 5.76
CA ALA A 79 -20.99 12.43 5.78
C ALA A 79 -21.17 13.13 4.42
N ASN A 80 -21.01 12.39 3.32
CA ASN A 80 -21.30 12.86 1.96
C ASN A 80 -22.78 12.70 1.58
N GLY A 81 -23.61 12.13 2.46
CA GLY A 81 -25.04 12.01 2.26
C GLY A 81 -25.51 10.77 1.49
N VAL A 82 -24.64 9.77 1.32
CA VAL A 82 -24.95 8.49 0.68
C VAL A 82 -25.53 7.51 1.72
N ASN A 83 -26.58 6.75 1.35
CA ASN A 83 -27.20 5.79 2.26
C ASN A 83 -26.37 4.51 2.32
N ALA A 84 -25.41 4.47 3.24
CA ALA A 84 -24.56 3.31 3.46
C ALA A 84 -24.79 2.67 4.84
N ALA A 85 -24.54 1.38 4.94
CA ALA A 85 -24.45 0.65 6.20
C ALA A 85 -23.40 -0.46 6.12
N TYR A 86 -23.01 -1.01 7.27
CA TYR A 86 -22.20 -2.23 7.33
C TYR A 86 -22.92 -3.32 8.14
N TYR A 87 -22.65 -4.58 7.84
CA TYR A 87 -23.25 -5.75 8.48
C TYR A 87 -22.19 -6.80 8.79
N ASN A 88 -21.91 -7.01 10.08
CA ASN A 88 -20.91 -7.96 10.57
C ASN A 88 -21.32 -8.56 11.92
N SER A 89 -20.50 -9.48 12.43
CA SER A 89 -20.76 -10.22 13.67
C SER A 89 -20.59 -9.41 14.96
N ALA A 90 -19.93 -8.25 14.91
CA ALA A 90 -19.69 -7.41 16.08
C ALA A 90 -20.84 -6.41 16.37
N LEU A 91 -21.82 -6.29 15.46
CA LEU A 91 -22.97 -5.41 15.64
C LEU A 91 -23.87 -5.87 16.79
N GLN A 92 -24.39 -4.90 17.55
CA GLN A 92 -25.50 -5.14 18.46
C GLN A 92 -26.73 -5.61 17.71
N GLU A 93 -27.51 -6.52 18.30
CA GLU A 93 -28.65 -7.15 17.65
C GLU A 93 -29.70 -6.15 17.15
N SER A 94 -29.96 -5.08 17.91
CA SER A 94 -30.88 -4.00 17.52
C SER A 94 -30.42 -3.30 16.23
N VAL A 95 -29.14 -2.93 16.14
CA VAL A 95 -28.53 -2.27 14.99
C VAL A 95 -28.51 -3.20 13.78
N ALA A 96 -28.18 -4.48 13.99
CA ALA A 96 -28.21 -5.51 12.96
C ALA A 96 -29.62 -5.66 12.36
N ARG A 97 -30.66 -5.75 13.20
CA ARG A 97 -32.06 -5.83 12.74
C ARG A 97 -32.48 -4.58 11.97
N GLN A 98 -32.15 -3.39 12.47
CA GLN A 98 -32.45 -2.14 11.78
C GLN A 98 -31.77 -2.06 10.40
N THR A 99 -30.50 -2.46 10.33
CA THR A 99 -29.75 -2.50 9.07
C THR A 99 -30.40 -3.43 8.05
N LEU A 100 -30.80 -4.63 8.48
CA LEU A 100 -31.50 -5.59 7.62
C LEU A 100 -32.88 -5.09 7.18
N ALA A 101 -33.62 -4.38 8.05
CA ALA A 101 -34.91 -3.80 7.69
C ALA A 101 -34.75 -2.76 6.57
N ARG A 102 -33.81 -1.82 6.74
CA ARG A 102 -33.47 -0.79 5.72
C ARG A 102 -33.00 -1.43 4.41
N PHE A 103 -32.21 -2.49 4.50
CA PHE A 103 -31.76 -3.25 3.34
C PHE A 103 -32.93 -3.89 2.58
N HIS A 104 -33.88 -4.51 3.28
CA HIS A 104 -35.01 -5.20 2.66
C HIS A 104 -36.00 -4.25 1.98
N VAL A 105 -36.17 -3.03 2.49
CA VAL A 105 -37.04 -2.01 1.87
C VAL A 105 -36.33 -1.20 0.76
N GLY A 106 -35.08 -1.50 0.45
CA GLY A 106 -34.32 -0.84 -0.64
C GLY A 106 -33.85 0.58 -0.31
N GLU A 107 -33.66 0.93 0.97
CA GLU A 107 -33.19 2.26 1.39
C GLU A 107 -31.67 2.45 1.26
N LEU A 108 -30.90 1.38 1.04
CA LEU A 108 -29.44 1.42 1.04
C LEU A 108 -28.87 1.44 -0.38
N ASP A 109 -27.99 2.41 -0.65
CA ASP A 109 -27.18 2.46 -1.86
C ASP A 109 -26.02 1.47 -1.77
N LEU A 110 -25.39 1.38 -0.58
CA LEU A 110 -24.27 0.47 -0.29
C LEU A 110 -24.44 -0.29 1.02
N LEU A 111 -24.13 -1.59 0.99
CA LEU A 111 -24.03 -2.43 2.18
C LEU A 111 -22.66 -3.12 2.23
N TYR A 112 -21.85 -2.75 3.22
CA TYR A 112 -20.57 -3.41 3.50
C TYR A 112 -20.80 -4.68 4.32
N VAL A 113 -20.25 -5.82 3.90
CA VAL A 113 -20.48 -7.12 4.55
C VAL A 113 -19.17 -7.89 4.71
N ALA A 114 -19.01 -8.56 5.85
CA ALA A 114 -17.90 -9.48 6.07
C ALA A 114 -18.14 -10.79 5.30
N PRO A 115 -17.10 -11.41 4.70
CA PRO A 115 -17.27 -12.60 3.84
C PRO A 115 -17.98 -13.75 4.56
N GLU A 116 -17.66 -13.99 5.84
CA GLU A 116 -18.29 -15.04 6.64
C GLU A 116 -19.79 -14.82 6.88
N ARG A 117 -20.25 -13.57 6.89
CA ARG A 117 -21.68 -13.23 7.03
C ARG A 117 -22.39 -13.33 5.68
N LEU A 118 -21.75 -12.87 4.62
CA LEU A 118 -22.28 -12.91 3.27
C LEU A 118 -22.58 -14.35 2.81
N MET A 119 -21.64 -15.27 3.06
CA MET A 119 -21.75 -16.66 2.61
C MET A 119 -22.65 -17.53 3.49
N SER A 120 -23.36 -16.95 4.47
CA SER A 120 -24.36 -17.69 5.22
C SER A 120 -25.62 -17.93 4.38
N GLU A 121 -26.16 -19.15 4.37
CA GLU A 121 -27.35 -19.50 3.57
C GLU A 121 -28.53 -18.56 3.81
N GLY A 122 -28.77 -18.15 5.06
CA GLY A 122 -29.85 -17.23 5.40
C GLY A 122 -29.64 -15.80 4.89
N PHE A 123 -28.39 -15.38 4.61
CA PHE A 123 -28.11 -14.10 3.98
C PHE A 123 -28.17 -14.20 2.46
N LEU A 124 -27.63 -15.27 1.87
CA LEU A 124 -27.74 -15.55 0.43
C LEU A 124 -29.20 -15.62 -0.03
N ALA A 125 -30.07 -16.30 0.71
CA ALA A 125 -31.51 -16.34 0.41
C ALA A 125 -32.18 -14.96 0.41
N ARG A 126 -31.73 -14.05 1.29
CA ARG A 126 -32.25 -12.65 1.31
C ARG A 126 -31.78 -11.85 0.11
N LEU A 127 -30.56 -12.09 -0.38
CA LEU A 127 -30.05 -11.41 -1.57
C LEU A 127 -30.85 -11.77 -2.83
N GLU A 128 -31.49 -12.94 -2.87
CA GLU A 128 -32.38 -13.34 -3.97
C GLU A 128 -33.70 -12.54 -4.00
N GLU A 129 -34.10 -11.94 -2.88
CA GLU A 129 -35.35 -11.15 -2.75
C GLU A 129 -35.14 -9.64 -3.00
N ILE A 130 -33.89 -9.17 -3.10
CA ILE A 130 -33.54 -7.75 -3.16
C ILE A 130 -32.87 -7.44 -4.50
N GLU A 131 -33.17 -6.27 -5.06
CA GLU A 131 -32.48 -5.79 -6.27
C GLU A 131 -31.03 -5.42 -5.92
N ILE A 132 -30.09 -6.22 -6.39
CA ILE A 132 -28.65 -6.01 -6.16
C ILE A 132 -28.03 -5.39 -7.41
N ALA A 133 -27.37 -4.25 -7.23
CA ALA A 133 -26.76 -3.47 -8.30
C ALA A 133 -25.43 -4.05 -8.79
N LEU A 134 -24.57 -4.45 -7.83
CA LEU A 134 -23.16 -4.75 -8.03
C LEU A 134 -22.60 -5.53 -6.83
N PHE A 135 -21.71 -6.50 -7.09
CA PHE A 135 -20.81 -7.06 -6.07
C PHE A 135 -19.43 -6.42 -6.18
N ALA A 136 -18.97 -5.74 -5.13
CA ALA A 136 -17.63 -5.19 -5.05
C ALA A 136 -16.79 -5.98 -4.04
N VAL A 137 -15.81 -6.74 -4.53
CA VAL A 137 -14.87 -7.49 -3.68
C VAL A 137 -13.65 -6.60 -3.42
N ASP A 138 -13.60 -5.98 -2.25
CA ASP A 138 -12.46 -5.19 -1.80
C ASP A 138 -11.38 -6.10 -1.19
N GLU A 139 -10.13 -5.65 -1.28
CA GLU A 139 -8.93 -6.44 -0.95
C GLU A 139 -8.93 -7.85 -1.57
N ALA A 140 -9.27 -7.93 -2.86
CA ALA A 140 -9.45 -9.18 -3.61
C ALA A 140 -8.22 -10.10 -3.60
N HIS A 141 -7.03 -9.60 -3.24
CA HIS A 141 -5.84 -10.43 -3.04
C HIS A 141 -6.03 -11.51 -1.96
N CYS A 142 -6.97 -11.32 -1.02
CA CYS A 142 -7.30 -12.32 0.00
C CYS A 142 -7.82 -13.65 -0.57
N VAL A 143 -8.34 -13.66 -1.80
CA VAL A 143 -8.82 -14.87 -2.49
C VAL A 143 -7.65 -15.81 -2.86
N SER A 144 -6.45 -15.26 -3.05
CA SER A 144 -5.31 -15.99 -3.60
C SER A 144 -4.35 -16.46 -2.51
N GLN A 145 -3.94 -17.73 -2.59
CA GLN A 145 -2.85 -18.27 -1.73
C GLN A 145 -1.48 -17.66 -2.08
N TRP A 146 -1.36 -17.11 -3.29
CA TRP A 146 -0.18 -16.36 -3.71
C TRP A 146 -0.20 -14.92 -3.18
N GLY A 147 -1.35 -14.44 -2.69
CA GLY A 147 -1.48 -13.18 -1.96
C GLY A 147 -0.72 -13.19 -0.64
N HIS A 148 -0.58 -12.02 0.00
CA HIS A 148 0.10 -11.88 1.29
C HIS A 148 -0.82 -12.02 2.50
N ASP A 149 -2.15 -11.98 2.32
CA ASP A 149 -3.18 -12.14 3.37
C ASP A 149 -4.31 -13.09 2.92
N PHE A 150 -3.98 -14.36 2.64
CA PHE A 150 -4.96 -15.36 2.19
C PHE A 150 -6.05 -15.62 3.24
N ARG A 151 -7.33 -15.63 2.81
CA ARG A 151 -8.50 -15.91 3.66
C ARG A 151 -9.37 -17.01 3.04
N PRO A 152 -9.57 -18.15 3.72
CA PRO A 152 -10.41 -19.23 3.21
C PRO A 152 -11.84 -18.80 2.82
N GLU A 153 -12.44 -17.88 3.58
CA GLU A 153 -13.79 -17.36 3.37
C GLU A 153 -13.91 -16.58 2.05
N TYR A 154 -12.82 -15.95 1.59
CA TYR A 154 -12.78 -15.25 0.31
C TYR A 154 -12.82 -16.20 -0.89
N VAL A 155 -12.37 -17.45 -0.74
CA VAL A 155 -12.42 -18.44 -1.83
C VAL A 155 -13.86 -18.81 -2.17
N GLN A 156 -14.74 -18.82 -1.18
CA GLN A 156 -16.16 -19.14 -1.33
C GLN A 156 -16.92 -18.08 -2.14
N LEU A 157 -16.39 -16.86 -2.27
CA LEU A 157 -17.04 -15.78 -3.02
C LEU A 157 -17.25 -16.13 -4.51
N GLY A 158 -16.49 -17.08 -5.07
CA GLY A 158 -16.74 -17.60 -6.42
C GLY A 158 -18.11 -18.27 -6.58
N GLU A 159 -18.75 -18.72 -5.49
CA GLU A 159 -20.11 -19.29 -5.49
C GLU A 159 -21.18 -18.22 -5.74
N LEU A 160 -20.91 -16.95 -5.42
CA LEU A 160 -21.82 -15.83 -5.75
C LEU A 160 -22.10 -15.79 -7.25
N ARG A 161 -21.11 -16.15 -8.09
CA ARG A 161 -21.28 -16.19 -9.53
C ARG A 161 -22.22 -17.31 -10.01
N GLU A 162 -22.35 -18.38 -9.24
CA GLU A 162 -23.28 -19.48 -9.56
C GLU A 162 -24.72 -19.07 -9.27
N ARG A 163 -24.97 -18.37 -8.16
CA ARG A 163 -26.32 -17.92 -7.74
C ARG A 163 -26.76 -16.63 -8.45
N PHE A 164 -25.83 -15.72 -8.71
CA PHE A 164 -26.09 -14.38 -9.24
C PHE A 164 -25.34 -14.13 -10.56
N SER A 165 -25.74 -14.84 -11.61
CA SER A 165 -25.02 -14.84 -12.90
C SER A 165 -25.03 -13.50 -13.62
N GLU A 166 -26.11 -12.71 -13.47
CA GLU A 166 -26.37 -11.47 -14.21
C GLU A 166 -25.83 -10.22 -13.51
N ILE A 167 -25.46 -10.33 -12.23
CA ILE A 167 -24.98 -9.19 -11.44
C ILE A 167 -23.50 -8.96 -11.75
N PRO A 168 -23.07 -7.74 -12.10
CA PRO A 168 -21.65 -7.46 -12.33
C PRO A 168 -20.85 -7.63 -11.05
N MET A 169 -19.58 -8.01 -11.22
CA MET A 169 -18.62 -8.12 -10.12
C MET A 169 -17.37 -7.30 -10.42
N VAL A 170 -16.99 -6.45 -9.46
CA VAL A 170 -15.71 -5.73 -9.48
C VAL A 170 -14.80 -6.26 -8.38
N ALA A 171 -13.58 -6.66 -8.74
CA ALA A 171 -12.56 -7.12 -7.79
C ALA A 171 -11.45 -6.07 -7.70
N LEU A 172 -11.24 -5.50 -6.52
CA LEU A 172 -10.28 -4.42 -6.30
C LEU A 172 -9.16 -4.87 -5.36
N THR A 173 -7.91 -4.51 -5.69
CA THR A 173 -6.78 -4.73 -4.78
C THR A 173 -5.71 -3.67 -4.94
N ALA A 174 -4.96 -3.41 -3.86
CA ALA A 174 -3.81 -2.52 -3.88
C ALA A 174 -2.52 -3.20 -4.34
N THR A 175 -2.42 -4.50 -4.13
CA THR A 175 -1.20 -5.29 -4.27
C THR A 175 -1.55 -6.63 -4.89
N ALA A 176 -1.10 -6.85 -6.12
CA ALA A 176 -1.15 -8.15 -6.77
C ALA A 176 -0.02 -8.25 -7.78
N ASP A 177 0.87 -9.21 -7.59
CA ASP A 177 1.82 -9.61 -8.62
C ASP A 177 1.08 -10.27 -9.81
N PRO A 178 1.73 -10.46 -10.98
CA PRO A 178 1.08 -11.01 -12.17
C PRO A 178 0.40 -12.38 -11.94
N GLN A 179 0.91 -13.19 -11.00
CA GLN A 179 0.35 -14.50 -10.70
C GLN A 179 -0.92 -14.39 -9.85
N THR A 180 -0.89 -13.55 -8.81
CA THR A 180 -2.01 -13.23 -7.94
C THR A 180 -3.17 -12.66 -8.75
N ARG A 181 -2.91 -11.78 -9.72
CA ARG A 181 -3.94 -11.22 -10.62
C ARG A 181 -4.74 -12.30 -11.36
N LYS A 182 -4.04 -13.33 -11.87
CA LYS A 182 -4.68 -14.44 -12.59
C LYS A 182 -5.51 -15.31 -11.64
N ASP A 183 -4.98 -15.61 -10.47
CA ASP A 183 -5.66 -16.45 -9.47
C ASP A 183 -6.94 -15.77 -8.94
N ILE A 184 -6.93 -14.45 -8.71
CA ILE A 184 -8.13 -13.67 -8.33
C ILE A 184 -9.23 -13.83 -9.37
N GLN A 185 -8.90 -13.58 -10.65
CA GLN A 185 -9.89 -13.65 -11.75
C GLN A 185 -10.49 -15.06 -11.89
N GLN A 186 -9.66 -16.10 -11.75
CA GLN A 186 -10.10 -17.49 -11.85
C GLN A 186 -10.98 -17.90 -10.68
N ARG A 187 -10.57 -17.59 -9.43
CA ARG A 187 -11.31 -18.00 -8.23
C ARG A 187 -12.63 -17.26 -8.04
N LEU A 188 -12.67 -15.96 -8.36
CA LEU A 188 -13.91 -15.19 -8.38
C LEU A 188 -14.78 -15.46 -9.62
N ARG A 189 -14.25 -16.24 -10.59
CA ARG A 189 -14.94 -16.61 -11.83
C ARG A 189 -15.46 -15.39 -12.59
N LEU A 190 -14.63 -14.36 -12.69
CA LEU A 190 -14.97 -13.14 -13.43
C LEU A 190 -15.16 -13.46 -14.92
N ARG A 191 -16.21 -12.92 -15.53
CA ARG A 191 -16.60 -13.20 -16.92
C ARG A 191 -16.06 -12.12 -17.85
N GLN A 192 -15.05 -12.47 -18.64
CA GLN A 192 -14.39 -11.54 -19.58
C GLN A 192 -14.10 -10.17 -18.95
N PRO A 193 -13.46 -10.12 -17.76
CA PRO A 193 -13.36 -8.88 -17.01
C PRO A 193 -12.54 -7.83 -17.77
N LYS A 194 -12.96 -6.58 -17.64
CA LYS A 194 -12.11 -5.43 -17.97
C LYS A 194 -10.97 -5.38 -16.96
N VAL A 195 -9.73 -5.40 -17.45
CA VAL A 195 -8.53 -5.48 -16.61
C VAL A 195 -7.87 -4.12 -16.58
N HIS A 196 -8.02 -3.40 -15.47
CA HIS A 196 -7.39 -2.11 -15.26
C HIS A 196 -6.22 -2.26 -14.29
N VAL A 197 -5.00 -2.04 -14.79
CA VAL A 197 -3.78 -2.05 -13.98
C VAL A 197 -3.17 -0.67 -14.06
N THR A 198 -3.19 0.04 -12.94
CA THR A 198 -2.58 1.36 -12.81
C THR A 198 -1.21 1.26 -12.15
N GLY A 199 -0.40 2.30 -12.34
CA GLY A 199 0.93 2.45 -11.75
C GLY A 199 0.99 2.16 -10.24
N PHE A 200 2.01 1.44 -9.77
CA PHE A 200 2.32 1.30 -8.34
C PHE A 200 3.13 2.49 -7.79
N ASP A 201 3.31 3.55 -8.58
CA ASP A 201 4.13 4.67 -8.16
C ASP A 201 3.40 5.60 -7.17
N ARG A 202 4.10 5.95 -6.10
CA ARG A 202 3.69 6.91 -5.06
C ARG A 202 4.74 8.00 -4.92
N PRO A 203 4.82 8.96 -5.86
CA PRO A 203 5.93 9.91 -5.95
C PRO A 203 6.06 10.79 -4.69
N ASN A 204 4.93 11.01 -4.00
CA ASN A 204 4.87 11.79 -2.76
C ASN A 204 5.51 11.11 -1.54
N ILE A 205 5.74 9.78 -1.58
CA ILE A 205 6.38 9.04 -0.50
C ILE A 205 7.89 8.95 -0.74
N ARG A 206 8.69 9.49 0.17
CA ARG A 206 10.15 9.30 0.20
C ARG A 206 10.50 8.01 0.92
N TYR A 207 11.26 7.12 0.28
CA TYR A 207 11.68 5.84 0.86
C TYR A 207 13.13 5.86 1.36
N SER A 208 13.37 5.39 2.57
CA SER A 208 14.70 5.27 3.19
C SER A 208 14.85 3.92 3.90
N ALA A 209 16.03 3.29 3.83
CA ALA A 209 16.33 2.11 4.63
C ALA A 209 17.69 2.21 5.32
N LEU A 210 17.71 2.03 6.65
CA LEU A 210 18.88 2.18 7.50
C LEU A 210 19.17 0.92 8.31
N GLU A 211 20.45 0.55 8.39
CA GLU A 211 20.91 -0.50 9.29
C GLU A 211 20.72 -0.04 10.75
N LYS A 212 20.20 -0.93 11.60
CA LYS A 212 19.98 -0.66 13.02
C LYS A 212 21.28 -0.41 13.76
N ARG A 213 21.41 0.78 14.35
CA ARG A 213 22.49 1.19 15.25
C ARG A 213 21.90 2.11 16.31
N LYS A 214 21.75 1.61 17.54
CA LYS A 214 20.94 2.28 18.60
C LYS A 214 19.57 2.70 18.02
N PRO A 215 18.73 1.73 17.64
CA PRO A 215 17.55 1.98 16.80
C PRO A 215 16.55 2.97 17.42
N PHE A 216 16.46 3.05 18.75
CA PHE A 216 15.63 4.06 19.41
C PHE A 216 16.15 5.50 19.20
N ASP A 217 17.47 5.71 19.21
CA ASP A 217 18.05 7.02 18.90
C ASP A 217 17.81 7.40 17.44
N GLN A 218 17.88 6.42 16.53
CA GLN A 218 17.56 6.61 15.10
C GLN A 218 16.09 7.01 14.92
N LEU A 219 15.17 6.30 15.61
CA LEU A 219 13.75 6.62 15.61
C LEU A 219 13.51 8.04 16.14
N ARG A 220 14.06 8.39 17.30
CA ARG A 220 13.92 9.74 17.89
C ARG A 220 14.45 10.84 16.97
N HIS A 221 15.60 10.60 16.32
CA HIS A 221 16.15 11.55 15.36
C HIS A 221 15.25 11.73 14.14
N PHE A 222 14.66 10.62 13.65
CA PHE A 222 13.70 10.66 12.56
C PHE A 222 12.44 11.45 12.94
N LEU A 223 11.83 11.13 14.09
CA LEU A 223 10.61 11.78 14.59
C LEU A 223 10.78 13.27 14.88
N GLY A 224 11.99 13.71 15.24
CA GLY A 224 12.28 15.13 15.45
C GLY A 224 12.07 16.03 14.21
N ARG A 225 11.93 15.46 13.01
CA ARG A 225 11.58 16.18 11.77
C ARG A 225 10.06 16.27 11.52
N PHE A 226 9.26 15.59 12.32
CA PHE A 226 7.81 15.42 12.16
C PHE A 226 7.07 15.85 13.44
N SER A 227 7.53 16.92 14.09
CA SER A 227 6.91 17.43 15.32
C SER A 227 5.48 17.86 15.04
N GLY A 228 4.51 17.33 15.79
CA GLY A 228 3.08 17.62 15.61
C GLY A 228 2.41 16.84 14.46
N GLU A 229 3.16 16.01 13.75
CA GLU A 229 2.65 15.22 12.62
C GLU A 229 2.29 13.80 13.02
N ARG A 230 1.31 13.22 12.32
CA ARG A 230 0.78 11.89 12.62
C ARG A 230 1.57 10.83 11.88
N GLY A 231 1.85 9.73 12.57
CA GLY A 231 2.60 8.64 11.97
C GLY A 231 2.44 7.29 12.65
N ILE A 232 2.89 6.26 11.95
CA ILE A 232 2.77 4.86 12.38
C ILE A 232 4.16 4.25 12.52
N VAL A 233 4.41 3.54 13.62
CA VAL A 233 5.65 2.79 13.84
C VAL A 233 5.34 1.29 13.94
N TYR A 234 5.70 0.53 12.91
CA TYR A 234 5.50 -0.93 12.88
C TYR A 234 6.62 -1.69 13.57
N ALA A 235 6.26 -2.65 14.41
CA ALA A 235 7.18 -3.61 15.04
C ALA A 235 6.62 -5.05 14.98
N LEU A 236 7.51 -6.05 15.04
CA LEU A 236 7.16 -7.45 14.79
C LEU A 236 6.41 -8.16 15.93
N SER A 237 6.52 -7.68 17.17
CA SER A 237 5.92 -8.36 18.33
C SER A 237 5.19 -7.39 19.27
N ARG A 238 4.19 -7.92 19.98
CA ARG A 238 3.39 -7.17 20.96
C ARG A 238 4.27 -6.52 22.03
N LYS A 239 5.20 -7.31 22.58
CA LYS A 239 6.19 -6.83 23.56
C LYS A 239 7.03 -5.66 23.01
N ARG A 240 7.51 -5.74 21.76
CA ARG A 240 8.29 -4.64 21.16
C ARG A 240 7.43 -3.40 20.95
N VAL A 241 6.18 -3.57 20.54
CA VAL A 241 5.22 -2.47 20.39
C VAL A 241 5.04 -1.72 21.71
N GLU A 242 4.76 -2.43 22.80
CA GLU A 242 4.64 -1.85 24.14
C GLU A 242 5.96 -1.15 24.56
N GLU A 243 7.10 -1.83 24.45
CA GLU A 243 8.41 -1.27 24.82
C GLU A 243 8.78 0.01 24.06
N ILE A 244 8.44 0.09 22.77
CA ILE A 244 8.73 1.28 21.94
C ILE A 244 7.75 2.40 22.30
N ALA A 245 6.47 2.10 22.49
CA ALA A 245 5.47 3.09 22.88
C ALA A 245 5.83 3.73 24.24
N ASP A 246 6.16 2.91 25.24
CA ASP A 246 6.56 3.39 26.57
C ASP A 246 7.80 4.29 26.50
N LYS A 247 8.80 3.91 25.69
CA LYS A 247 10.02 4.73 25.51
C LYS A 247 9.73 6.05 24.80
N LEU A 248 8.81 6.06 23.84
CA LEU A 248 8.39 7.28 23.16
C LEU A 248 7.64 8.22 24.14
N GLN A 249 6.73 7.68 24.95
CA GLN A 249 6.02 8.43 25.98
C GLN A 249 6.99 9.03 27.01
N LEU A 250 7.97 8.24 27.50
CA LEU A 250 9.03 8.74 28.40
C LEU A 250 9.90 9.82 27.76
N ALA A 251 10.03 9.83 26.43
CA ALA A 251 10.74 10.84 25.68
C ALA A 251 9.86 12.07 25.31
N GLY A 252 8.61 12.12 25.78
CA GLY A 252 7.69 13.24 25.59
C GLY A 252 6.86 13.18 24.31
N TYR A 253 6.85 12.07 23.58
CA TYR A 253 5.98 11.91 22.42
C TYR A 253 4.59 11.43 22.85
N ASN A 254 3.56 12.01 22.24
CA ASN A 254 2.19 11.53 22.36
C ASN A 254 2.00 10.25 21.53
N ALA A 255 2.35 9.11 22.14
CA ALA A 255 2.38 7.81 21.46
C ALA A 255 1.47 6.78 22.15
N ALA A 256 0.88 5.87 21.38
CA ALA A 256 0.08 4.77 21.89
C ALA A 256 0.47 3.42 21.25
N ALA A 257 0.38 2.35 22.03
CA ALA A 257 0.57 0.98 21.55
C ALA A 257 -0.73 0.42 20.94
N TYR A 258 -0.61 -0.33 19.84
CA TYR A 258 -1.73 -1.05 19.23
C TYR A 258 -1.32 -2.45 18.77
N HIS A 259 -1.99 -3.48 19.28
CA HIS A 259 -1.85 -4.84 18.78
C HIS A 259 -3.04 -5.73 19.16
N ALA A 260 -3.20 -6.86 18.48
CA ALA A 260 -4.29 -7.82 18.71
C ALA A 260 -4.37 -8.40 20.13
N GLY A 261 -3.31 -8.29 20.94
CA GLY A 261 -3.34 -8.67 22.36
C GLY A 261 -4.06 -7.67 23.28
N LEU A 262 -4.38 -6.47 22.80
CA LEU A 262 -5.11 -5.48 23.60
C LEU A 262 -6.61 -5.80 23.62
N PRO A 263 -7.32 -5.50 24.73
CA PRO A 263 -8.77 -5.57 24.78
C PRO A 263 -9.41 -4.78 23.63
N ALA A 264 -10.53 -5.27 23.09
CA ALA A 264 -11.23 -4.63 21.96
C ALA A 264 -11.52 -3.14 22.21
N ALA A 265 -12.08 -2.81 23.38
CA ALA A 265 -12.35 -1.42 23.78
C ALA A 265 -11.10 -0.53 23.79
N ARG A 266 -9.91 -1.06 24.14
CA ARG A 266 -8.66 -0.29 24.10
C ARG A 266 -8.15 -0.09 22.67
N ARG A 267 -8.34 -1.09 21.79
CA ARG A 267 -8.02 -0.96 20.36
C ARG A 267 -8.91 0.09 19.70
N GLU A 268 -10.21 0.03 19.96
CA GLU A 268 -11.18 1.01 19.47
C GLU A 268 -10.84 2.42 19.96
N LEU A 269 -10.53 2.59 21.25
CA LEU A 269 -10.10 3.87 21.79
C LEU A 269 -8.86 4.41 21.08
N VAL A 270 -7.77 3.63 20.97
CA VAL A 270 -6.53 4.10 20.31
C VAL A 270 -6.77 4.42 18.83
N HIS A 271 -7.62 3.64 18.15
CA HIS A 271 -8.00 3.91 16.77
C HIS A 271 -8.73 5.25 16.66
N GLU A 272 -9.78 5.47 17.47
CA GLU A 272 -10.53 6.73 17.47
C GLU A 272 -9.66 7.93 17.81
N GLN A 273 -8.79 7.80 18.82
CA GLN A 273 -7.84 8.84 19.21
C GLN A 273 -6.86 9.20 18.08
N PHE A 274 -6.37 8.20 17.34
CA PHE A 274 -5.49 8.45 16.20
C PHE A 274 -6.23 9.12 15.04
N MET A 275 -7.47 8.70 14.77
CA MET A 275 -8.30 9.30 13.72
C MET A 275 -8.69 10.75 14.06
N ARG A 276 -8.88 11.05 15.35
CA ARG A 276 -9.24 12.38 15.89
C ARG A 276 -8.08 13.31 16.20
N ASP A 277 -6.85 12.94 15.85
CA ASP A 277 -5.65 13.74 16.14
C ASP A 277 -5.41 13.96 17.66
N GLU A 278 -5.85 13.02 18.49
CA GLU A 278 -5.58 12.98 19.93
C GLU A 278 -4.30 12.19 20.24
N VAL A 279 -3.86 11.31 19.34
CA VAL A 279 -2.58 10.58 19.40
C VAL A 279 -1.78 10.85 18.13
N ASP A 280 -0.53 11.27 18.28
CA ASP A 280 0.35 11.60 17.15
C ASP A 280 1.00 10.34 16.56
N VAL A 281 1.48 9.44 17.42
CA VAL A 281 2.26 8.26 16.99
C VAL A 281 1.63 6.97 17.48
N VAL A 282 1.16 6.13 16.55
CA VAL A 282 0.75 4.77 16.92
C VAL A 282 1.86 3.78 16.64
N VAL A 283 2.34 3.13 17.69
CA VAL A 283 3.25 2.00 17.59
C VAL A 283 2.42 0.72 17.48
N ALA A 284 2.63 -0.05 16.43
CA ALA A 284 1.71 -1.12 16.07
C ALA A 284 2.37 -2.39 15.54
N THR A 285 1.67 -3.52 15.70
CA THR A 285 1.89 -4.66 14.79
C THR A 285 1.08 -4.47 13.51
N VAL A 286 1.26 -5.36 12.53
CA VAL A 286 0.48 -5.37 11.27
C VAL A 286 -1.05 -5.37 11.47
N ALA A 287 -1.52 -5.74 12.68
CA ALA A 287 -2.93 -5.72 13.06
C ALA A 287 -3.56 -4.32 13.08
N PHE A 288 -2.78 -3.25 13.23
CA PHE A 288 -3.29 -1.88 13.12
C PHE A 288 -3.49 -1.50 11.65
N GLY A 289 -2.61 -1.99 10.79
CA GLY A 289 -2.44 -1.51 9.43
C GLY A 289 -3.73 -1.63 8.63
N MET A 290 -4.15 -2.85 8.28
CA MET A 290 -5.08 -3.07 7.18
C MET A 290 -6.37 -2.23 7.19
N GLY A 291 -6.86 -1.80 8.35
CA GLY A 291 -8.12 -1.06 8.48
C GLY A 291 -8.05 0.47 8.51
N ILE A 292 -6.87 1.09 8.52
CA ILE A 292 -6.77 2.55 8.69
C ILE A 292 -6.83 3.28 7.35
N ASP A 293 -7.75 4.23 7.25
CA ASP A 293 -7.89 5.19 6.15
C ASP A 293 -7.78 6.65 6.64
N LYS A 294 -6.67 6.98 7.32
CA LYS A 294 -6.32 8.36 7.67
C LYS A 294 -5.52 9.00 6.54
N PRO A 295 -5.98 10.10 5.91
CA PRO A 295 -5.35 10.65 4.72
C PRO A 295 -4.02 11.37 4.99
N ASP A 296 -3.88 11.94 6.19
CA ASP A 296 -2.84 12.87 6.63
C ASP A 296 -1.71 12.22 7.44
N VAL A 297 -1.44 10.93 7.24
CA VAL A 297 -0.29 10.25 7.85
C VAL A 297 1.01 10.72 7.17
N ARG A 298 1.88 11.45 7.88
CA ARG A 298 3.11 12.03 7.30
C ARG A 298 4.30 11.09 7.29
N PHE A 299 4.32 10.09 8.17
CA PHE A 299 5.40 9.12 8.17
C PHE A 299 4.95 7.72 8.57
N VAL A 300 5.67 6.73 8.03
CA VAL A 300 5.58 5.33 8.44
C VAL A 300 6.99 4.82 8.72
N VAL A 301 7.21 4.30 9.92
CA VAL A 301 8.48 3.69 10.31
C VAL A 301 8.30 2.21 10.51
N HIS A 302 9.01 1.39 9.75
CA HIS A 302 9.22 -0.01 10.06
C HIS A 302 10.40 -0.13 11.00
N TYR A 303 10.12 -0.21 12.29
CA TYR A 303 11.15 -0.42 13.30
C TYR A 303 11.76 -1.81 13.19
N ASP A 304 11.07 -2.77 12.59
CA ASP A 304 11.55 -4.12 12.29
C ASP A 304 11.28 -4.48 10.83
N LEU A 305 12.09 -5.41 10.29
CA LEU A 305 11.94 -5.87 8.91
C LEU A 305 10.58 -6.56 8.69
N PRO A 306 9.76 -6.09 7.72
CA PRO A 306 8.54 -6.77 7.29
C PRO A 306 8.80 -8.18 6.75
N LYS A 307 7.74 -8.99 6.68
CA LYS A 307 7.84 -10.36 6.14
C LYS A 307 7.97 -10.40 4.62
N ASN A 308 7.47 -9.39 3.91
CA ASN A 308 7.40 -9.35 2.44
C ASN A 308 7.23 -7.92 1.92
N ILE A 309 7.43 -7.72 0.61
CA ILE A 309 7.34 -6.41 -0.05
C ILE A 309 5.89 -5.92 -0.15
N GLU A 310 4.92 -6.82 -0.33
CA GLU A 310 3.50 -6.47 -0.44
C GLU A 310 2.99 -5.80 0.83
N GLY A 311 3.26 -6.42 1.99
CA GLY A 311 2.96 -5.86 3.30
C GLY A 311 3.68 -4.53 3.51
N TYR A 312 4.99 -4.46 3.23
CA TYR A 312 5.75 -3.22 3.33
C TYR A 312 5.15 -2.09 2.47
N TYR A 313 4.77 -2.39 1.22
CA TYR A 313 4.17 -1.44 0.29
C TYR A 313 2.76 -1.00 0.75
N GLN A 314 1.93 -1.94 1.22
CA GLN A 314 0.61 -1.62 1.76
C GLN A 314 0.69 -0.77 3.02
N GLU A 315 1.63 -1.08 3.91
CA GLU A 315 1.85 -0.41 5.20
C GLU A 315 2.44 1.00 5.00
N THR A 316 3.49 1.14 4.18
CA THR A 316 4.07 2.45 3.84
C THR A 316 3.13 3.29 2.98
N GLY A 317 2.33 2.66 2.12
CA GLY A 317 1.31 3.32 1.30
C GLY A 317 0.19 4.02 2.08
N ARG A 318 0.11 3.80 3.40
CA ARG A 318 -0.75 4.57 4.31
C ARG A 318 -0.31 6.01 4.47
N ALA A 319 0.97 6.29 4.23
CA ALA A 319 1.49 7.64 4.30
C ALA A 319 0.99 8.49 3.11
N GLY A 320 0.61 9.73 3.39
CA GLY A 320 0.25 10.76 2.43
C GLY A 320 -0.79 10.34 1.40
N ARG A 321 -1.94 9.80 1.82
CA ARG A 321 -3.03 9.45 0.88
C ARG A 321 -3.69 10.69 0.28
N ASP A 322 -3.57 11.82 0.96
CA ASP A 322 -3.91 13.16 0.45
C ASP A 322 -2.99 13.65 -0.68
N GLY A 323 -1.91 12.93 -1.00
CA GLY A 323 -0.95 13.29 -2.04
C GLY A 323 0.17 14.23 -1.57
N LEU A 324 0.12 14.73 -0.33
CA LEU A 324 1.16 15.58 0.24
C LEU A 324 2.43 14.79 0.57
N PRO A 325 3.59 15.44 0.70
CA PRO A 325 4.85 14.77 1.02
C PRO A 325 4.77 13.92 2.30
N ALA A 326 5.31 12.70 2.23
CA ALA A 326 5.41 11.79 3.36
C ALA A 326 6.70 10.96 3.31
N GLU A 327 7.14 10.40 4.43
CA GLU A 327 8.38 9.60 4.50
C GLU A 327 8.18 8.21 5.09
N ALA A 328 8.70 7.20 4.39
CA ALA A 328 8.77 5.81 4.83
C ALA A 328 10.21 5.45 5.22
N LEU A 329 10.41 5.06 6.48
CA LEU A 329 11.72 4.62 7.00
C LEU A 329 11.67 3.14 7.38
N LEU A 330 12.57 2.35 6.81
CA LEU A 330 12.84 0.98 7.23
C LEU A 330 14.11 0.91 8.07
N LEU A 331 14.00 0.44 9.31
CA LEU A 331 15.13 0.00 10.13
C LEU A 331 15.30 -1.51 10.01
N PHE A 332 16.48 -1.98 9.63
CA PHE A 332 16.75 -3.41 9.47
C PHE A 332 18.07 -3.85 10.11
N GLY A 333 18.13 -5.10 10.56
CA GLY A 333 19.35 -5.72 11.07
C GLY A 333 19.30 -7.24 10.99
N ALA A 334 20.46 -7.89 11.16
CA ALA A 334 20.59 -9.34 11.03
C ALA A 334 19.66 -10.12 11.98
N GLN A 335 19.43 -9.62 13.20
CA GLN A 335 18.51 -10.24 14.16
C GLN A 335 17.06 -10.24 13.67
N ASP A 336 16.64 -9.18 12.96
CA ASP A 336 15.28 -9.09 12.41
C ASP A 336 15.07 -10.11 11.29
N MET A 337 16.09 -10.30 10.43
CA MET A 337 16.03 -11.29 9.36
C MET A 337 15.88 -12.71 9.92
N VAL A 338 16.58 -13.02 11.00
CA VAL A 338 16.46 -14.32 11.69
C VAL A 338 15.06 -14.47 12.31
N MET A 339 14.54 -13.43 12.95
CA MET A 339 13.20 -13.45 13.54
C MET A 339 12.11 -13.61 12.47
N ALA A 340 12.18 -12.85 11.39
CA ALA A 340 11.25 -12.94 10.26
C ALA A 340 11.29 -14.32 9.60
N ARG A 341 12.49 -14.89 9.43
CA ARG A 341 12.67 -16.26 8.89
C ARG A 341 12.02 -17.32 9.80
N ARG A 342 12.20 -17.24 11.12
CA ARG A 342 11.54 -18.15 12.07
C ARG A 342 10.01 -18.07 11.99
N LEU A 343 9.46 -16.86 11.81
CA LEU A 343 8.00 -16.68 11.69
C LEU A 343 7.42 -17.34 10.43
N VAL A 344 8.21 -17.37 9.35
CA VAL A 344 7.84 -18.00 8.08
C VAL A 344 8.03 -19.52 8.12
N GLU A 345 9.07 -20.01 8.81
CA GLU A 345 9.40 -21.44 8.85
C GLU A 345 8.41 -22.30 9.65
N ASN A 346 7.58 -21.67 10.48
CA ASN A 346 6.56 -22.32 11.30
C ASN A 346 5.29 -22.74 10.54
N SER A 347 5.18 -22.45 9.23
CA SER A 347 4.05 -22.89 8.41
C SER A 347 4.11 -24.40 8.12
N GLU A 348 3.00 -25.11 8.35
CA GLU A 348 2.89 -26.57 8.14
C GLU A 348 2.82 -26.97 6.66
N ASN A 349 2.47 -26.03 5.78
CA ASN A 349 2.36 -26.28 4.34
C ASN A 349 3.69 -25.96 3.64
N GLU A 350 4.36 -27.00 3.12
CA GLU A 350 5.65 -26.88 2.42
C GLU A 350 5.61 -25.93 1.21
N THR A 351 4.51 -25.89 0.46
CA THR A 351 4.37 -24.98 -0.68
C THR A 351 4.25 -23.53 -0.21
N GLN A 352 3.41 -23.29 0.80
CA GLN A 352 3.23 -21.96 1.40
C GLN A 352 4.54 -21.44 2.02
N LYS A 353 5.22 -22.30 2.78
CA LYS A 353 6.52 -21.99 3.39
C LYS A 353 7.56 -21.56 2.35
N ARG A 354 7.60 -22.22 1.18
CA ARG A 354 8.50 -21.82 0.09
C ARG A 354 8.16 -20.45 -0.47
N ILE A 355 6.88 -20.16 -0.70
CA ILE A 355 6.40 -18.86 -1.18
C ILE A 355 6.80 -17.75 -0.18
N GLU A 356 6.53 -17.96 1.10
CA GLU A 356 6.83 -16.98 2.15
C GLU A 356 8.35 -16.76 2.32
N ILE A 357 9.18 -17.81 2.24
CA ILE A 357 10.65 -17.67 2.28
C ILE A 357 11.12 -16.84 1.10
N HIS A 358 10.56 -17.06 -0.09
CA HIS A 358 10.89 -16.27 -1.27
C HIS A 358 10.55 -14.79 -1.05
N LYS A 359 9.31 -14.49 -0.64
CA LYS A 359 8.87 -13.11 -0.39
C LYS A 359 9.72 -12.41 0.68
N LEU A 360 10.15 -13.14 1.71
CA LEU A 360 11.08 -12.62 2.72
C LEU A 360 12.45 -12.29 2.12
N ASN A 361 13.00 -13.17 1.28
CA ASN A 361 14.28 -12.90 0.62
C ASN A 361 14.19 -11.65 -0.27
N SER A 362 13.06 -11.43 -0.95
CA SER A 362 12.80 -10.20 -1.71
C SER A 362 12.77 -8.96 -0.82
N MET A 363 12.15 -9.03 0.37
CA MET A 363 12.15 -7.94 1.34
C MET A 363 13.56 -7.63 1.90
N ILE A 364 14.37 -8.66 2.15
CA ILE A 364 15.78 -8.51 2.54
C ILE A 364 16.56 -7.84 1.40
N ALA A 365 16.35 -8.28 0.16
CA ALA A 365 16.98 -7.69 -1.01
C ALA A 365 16.61 -6.21 -1.20
N PHE A 366 15.36 -5.83 -0.91
CA PHE A 366 14.94 -4.43 -0.88
C PHE A 366 15.69 -3.62 0.18
N ALA A 367 15.81 -4.14 1.41
CA ALA A 367 16.52 -3.45 2.50
C ALA A 367 18.01 -3.21 2.17
N GLU A 368 18.65 -4.21 1.56
CA GLU A 368 20.06 -4.16 1.16
C GLU A 368 20.32 -3.52 -0.22
N ALA A 369 19.27 -3.07 -0.92
CA ALA A 369 19.39 -2.58 -2.28
C ALA A 369 20.36 -1.39 -2.40
N LEU A 370 21.19 -1.44 -3.44
CA LEU A 370 22.08 -0.35 -3.86
C LEU A 370 21.55 0.39 -5.09
N THR A 371 20.33 0.07 -5.49
CA THR A 371 19.58 0.70 -6.58
C THR A 371 18.44 1.53 -5.98
N CYS A 372 17.94 2.50 -6.75
CA CYS A 372 16.77 3.31 -6.39
C CYS A 372 15.67 2.45 -5.72
N ARG A 373 15.26 2.80 -4.49
CA ARG A 373 14.27 2.02 -3.71
C ARG A 373 12.95 1.86 -4.45
N ARG A 374 12.46 2.96 -5.04
CA ARG A 374 11.24 2.99 -5.85
C ARG A 374 11.32 2.04 -7.04
N ARG A 375 12.46 1.98 -7.73
CA ARG A 375 12.67 1.02 -8.82
C ARG A 375 12.53 -0.43 -8.35
N VAL A 376 13.07 -0.76 -7.19
CA VAL A 376 12.95 -2.11 -6.62
C VAL A 376 11.48 -2.46 -6.35
N LEU A 377 10.73 -1.54 -5.73
CA LEU A 377 9.30 -1.74 -5.45
C LEU A 377 8.48 -1.91 -6.73
N LEU A 378 8.65 -1.01 -7.71
CA LEU A 378 7.93 -1.07 -8.98
C LEU A 378 8.25 -2.34 -9.75
N HIS A 379 9.54 -2.71 -9.83
CA HIS A 379 9.96 -3.93 -10.52
C HIS A 379 9.36 -5.19 -9.89
N TYR A 380 9.26 -5.23 -8.55
CA TYR A 380 8.61 -6.34 -7.84
C TYR A 380 7.16 -6.54 -8.29
N PHE A 381 6.42 -5.46 -8.57
CA PHE A 381 5.04 -5.52 -9.05
C PHE A 381 4.90 -5.59 -10.58
N GLY A 382 6.01 -5.75 -11.30
CA GLY A 382 6.05 -5.87 -12.76
C GLY A 382 6.04 -4.55 -13.51
N GLU A 383 6.43 -3.44 -12.87
CA GLU A 383 6.56 -2.12 -13.48
C GLU A 383 8.03 -1.69 -13.62
N GLU A 384 8.35 -1.04 -14.74
CA GLU A 384 9.71 -0.57 -15.01
C GLU A 384 9.85 0.93 -14.79
N LEU A 385 10.85 1.32 -14.00
CA LEU A 385 11.24 2.73 -13.82
C LEU A 385 12.58 2.99 -14.49
N GLN A 386 12.53 3.64 -15.65
CA GLN A 386 13.69 3.89 -16.53
C GLN A 386 14.81 4.67 -15.81
N GLN A 387 14.46 5.69 -15.03
CA GLN A 387 15.43 6.53 -14.31
C GLN A 387 15.31 6.38 -12.79
N GLY A 388 16.32 6.87 -12.04
CA GLY A 388 16.21 6.95 -10.59
C GLY A 388 15.10 7.92 -10.18
N CYS A 389 14.47 7.70 -9.03
CA CYS A 389 13.28 8.48 -8.64
C CYS A 389 13.59 9.89 -8.10
N GLY A 390 14.85 10.21 -7.79
CA GLY A 390 15.24 11.47 -7.15
C GLY A 390 14.78 11.65 -5.69
N ASN A 391 13.87 10.82 -5.20
CA ASN A 391 13.18 10.97 -3.91
C ASN A 391 13.34 9.74 -2.98
N CYS A 392 14.51 9.09 -2.97
CA CYS A 392 14.82 8.02 -2.01
C CYS A 392 16.25 8.15 -1.49
N ASP A 393 16.58 7.52 -0.37
CA ASP A 393 17.91 7.51 0.24
C ASP A 393 19.03 7.21 -0.77
N ILE A 394 18.86 6.21 -1.62
CA ILE A 394 19.85 5.83 -2.65
C ILE A 394 19.97 6.89 -3.76
N CYS A 395 18.89 7.56 -4.14
CA CYS A 395 18.98 8.63 -5.15
C CYS A 395 19.55 9.92 -4.56
N SER A 396 19.29 10.20 -3.29
CA SER A 396 19.84 11.35 -2.58
C SER A 396 21.33 11.18 -2.26
N GLU A 397 21.76 9.96 -1.94
CA GLU A 397 23.16 9.59 -1.68
C GLU A 397 23.57 8.37 -2.52
N PRO A 398 23.84 8.57 -3.83
CA PRO A 398 24.19 7.48 -4.74
C PRO A 398 25.45 6.72 -4.29
N PRO A 399 25.44 5.37 -4.29
CA PRO A 399 26.63 4.59 -4.03
C PRO A 399 27.67 4.78 -5.15
N GLU A 400 28.94 4.52 -4.84
CA GLU A 400 29.99 4.50 -5.84
C GLU A 400 29.72 3.41 -6.90
N CYS A 401 29.79 3.76 -8.18
CA CYS A 401 29.56 2.85 -9.29
C CYS A 401 30.88 2.29 -9.86
N TYR A 402 30.78 1.17 -10.58
CA TYR A 402 31.85 0.63 -11.40
C TYR A 402 31.28 0.09 -12.72
N ASN A 403 32.12 0.03 -13.75
CA ASN A 403 31.77 -0.64 -15.00
C ASN A 403 31.66 -2.15 -14.74
N ALA A 404 30.43 -2.65 -14.76
CA ALA A 404 30.10 -4.04 -14.47
C ALA A 404 29.68 -4.81 -15.73
N THR A 405 29.96 -4.26 -16.92
CA THR A 405 29.50 -4.81 -18.21
C THR A 405 29.93 -6.26 -18.38
N GLU A 406 31.21 -6.56 -18.17
CA GLU A 406 31.75 -7.92 -18.33
C GLU A 406 31.16 -8.89 -17.30
N ASP A 407 31.05 -8.46 -16.04
CA ASP A 407 30.49 -9.31 -14.99
C ASP A 407 29.00 -9.59 -15.21
N ALA A 408 28.26 -8.60 -15.69
CA ALA A 408 26.87 -8.76 -16.08
C ALA A 408 26.74 -9.71 -17.26
N GLN A 409 27.61 -9.61 -18.27
CA GLN A 409 27.67 -10.56 -19.38
C GLN A 409 27.95 -11.98 -18.87
N LYS A 410 28.95 -12.18 -18.00
CA LYS A 410 29.25 -13.49 -17.37
C LYS A 410 28.01 -14.06 -16.69
N ALA A 411 27.32 -13.27 -15.88
CA ALA A 411 26.13 -13.68 -15.15
C ALA A 411 24.95 -14.03 -16.06
N LEU A 412 24.56 -13.15 -16.98
CA LEU A 412 23.46 -13.36 -17.93
C LEU A 412 23.74 -14.56 -18.85
N SER A 413 24.99 -14.69 -19.31
CA SER A 413 25.48 -15.79 -20.13
C SER A 413 25.42 -17.13 -19.38
N CYS A 414 25.66 -17.12 -18.07
CA CYS A 414 25.49 -18.28 -17.21
C CYS A 414 24.02 -18.66 -17.05
N VAL A 415 23.14 -17.69 -16.76
CA VAL A 415 21.68 -17.90 -16.65
C VAL A 415 21.11 -18.54 -17.92
N TYR A 416 21.52 -18.06 -19.09
CA TYR A 416 21.15 -18.64 -20.39
C TYR A 416 21.62 -20.10 -20.52
N ARG A 417 22.89 -20.39 -20.22
CA ARG A 417 23.51 -21.71 -20.41
C ARG A 417 23.02 -22.78 -19.45
N VAL A 418 22.62 -22.40 -18.23
CA VAL A 418 21.93 -23.31 -17.31
C VAL A 418 20.45 -23.50 -17.68
N GLY A 419 20.03 -22.97 -18.84
CA GLY A 419 18.71 -23.18 -19.42
C GLY A 419 17.59 -22.41 -18.73
N GLN A 420 17.90 -21.35 -17.98
CA GLN A 420 16.89 -20.54 -17.27
C GLN A 420 15.93 -21.38 -16.40
N ARG A 421 16.49 -22.38 -15.70
CA ARG A 421 15.77 -23.35 -14.84
C ARG A 421 16.29 -23.38 -13.40
N PHE A 422 17.14 -22.43 -13.03
CA PHE A 422 17.81 -22.42 -11.74
C PHE A 422 17.78 -21.04 -11.09
N GLY A 423 17.70 -21.01 -9.76
CA GLY A 423 17.78 -19.79 -8.96
C GLY A 423 19.22 -19.32 -8.75
N MET A 424 19.36 -18.15 -8.11
CA MET A 424 20.64 -17.45 -7.89
C MET A 424 21.75 -18.34 -7.34
N ARG A 425 21.48 -19.13 -6.30
CA ARG A 425 22.51 -19.97 -5.63
C ARG A 425 23.24 -20.88 -6.62
N HIS A 426 22.50 -21.58 -7.47
CA HIS A 426 23.09 -22.50 -8.45
C HIS A 426 23.88 -21.75 -9.53
N VAL A 427 23.38 -20.59 -9.96
CA VAL A 427 24.09 -19.72 -10.91
C VAL A 427 25.43 -19.25 -10.32
N ILE A 428 25.45 -18.87 -9.04
CA ILE A 428 26.68 -18.46 -8.34
C ILE A 428 27.63 -19.65 -8.18
N GLU A 429 27.13 -20.83 -7.81
CA GLU A 429 27.94 -22.05 -7.70
C GLU A 429 28.63 -22.38 -9.05
N VAL A 430 27.92 -22.23 -10.17
CA VAL A 430 28.50 -22.41 -11.52
C VAL A 430 29.53 -21.33 -11.84
N LEU A 431 29.21 -20.05 -11.66
CA LEU A 431 30.13 -18.93 -11.94
C LEU A 431 31.44 -19.02 -11.15
N ARG A 432 31.35 -19.42 -9.88
CA ARG A 432 32.52 -19.61 -9.01
C ARG A 432 33.23 -20.95 -9.21
N GLY A 433 32.66 -21.84 -10.01
CA GLY A 433 33.25 -23.15 -10.31
C GLY A 433 33.29 -24.07 -9.10
N MET A 434 32.22 -24.07 -8.29
CA MET A 434 32.09 -24.94 -7.12
C MET A 434 31.81 -26.38 -7.56
N ASP A 435 32.50 -27.35 -6.96
CA ASP A 435 32.30 -28.76 -7.25
C ASP A 435 31.21 -29.38 -6.34
N THR A 436 29.95 -29.19 -6.72
CA THR A 436 28.80 -29.82 -6.05
C THR A 436 28.32 -31.04 -6.84
N GLU A 437 27.74 -32.02 -6.13
CA GLU A 437 27.16 -33.21 -6.77
C GLU A 437 26.11 -32.83 -7.83
N ARG A 438 25.29 -31.81 -7.53
CA ARG A 438 24.27 -31.29 -8.45
C ARG A 438 24.88 -30.75 -9.75
N ILE A 439 26.00 -30.01 -9.67
CA ILE A 439 26.70 -29.47 -10.84
C ILE A 439 27.25 -30.60 -11.72
N ARG A 440 27.90 -31.61 -11.12
CA ARG A 440 28.42 -32.79 -11.85
C ARG A 440 27.31 -33.59 -12.53
N LYS A 441 26.22 -33.86 -11.81
CA LYS A 441 25.07 -34.62 -12.33
C LYS A 441 24.42 -33.93 -13.53
N LEU A 442 24.32 -32.60 -13.50
CA LEU A 442 23.76 -31.80 -14.59
C LEU A 442 24.78 -31.48 -15.69
N ARG A 443 26.05 -31.89 -15.53
CA ARG A 443 27.17 -31.56 -16.43
C ARG A 443 27.40 -30.05 -16.60
N HIS A 444 27.01 -29.25 -15.62
CA HIS A 444 27.22 -27.80 -15.66
C HIS A 444 28.69 -27.40 -15.49
N ASN A 445 29.52 -28.32 -14.99
CA ASN A 445 30.98 -28.19 -14.98
C ASN A 445 31.61 -28.17 -16.38
N GLN A 446 30.87 -28.55 -17.43
CA GLN A 446 31.34 -28.52 -18.83
C GLN A 446 30.94 -27.22 -19.56
N LEU A 447 30.16 -26.34 -18.93
CA LEU A 447 29.73 -25.09 -19.53
C LEU A 447 30.89 -24.10 -19.59
N SER A 448 30.94 -23.28 -20.65
CA SER A 448 31.99 -22.25 -20.80
C SER A 448 31.95 -21.16 -19.72
N THR A 449 30.84 -21.07 -18.97
CA THR A 449 30.64 -20.14 -17.85
C THR A 449 31.01 -20.75 -16.49
N TYR A 450 31.37 -22.03 -16.45
CA TYR A 450 31.81 -22.68 -15.21
C TYR A 450 33.16 -22.13 -14.74
N GLY A 451 33.18 -21.50 -13.57
CA GLY A 451 34.41 -20.95 -12.99
C GLY A 451 34.92 -19.67 -13.66
N ILE A 452 34.15 -19.03 -14.55
CA ILE A 452 34.53 -17.78 -15.23
C ILE A 452 34.53 -16.56 -14.30
N GLY A 453 33.97 -16.71 -13.09
CA GLY A 453 33.80 -15.67 -12.08
C GLY A 453 34.42 -16.02 -10.72
N LYS A 454 35.48 -16.84 -10.70
CA LYS A 454 36.17 -17.30 -9.48
C LYS A 454 36.78 -16.16 -8.65
N GLU A 455 37.13 -15.07 -9.31
CA GLU A 455 37.71 -13.86 -8.74
C GLU A 455 36.77 -13.11 -7.80
N ARG A 456 35.45 -13.32 -7.95
CA ARG A 456 34.42 -12.69 -7.12
C ARG A 456 33.89 -13.64 -6.05
N SER A 457 33.61 -13.07 -4.89
CA SER A 457 32.97 -13.75 -3.78
C SER A 457 31.48 -14.06 -4.07
N ASP A 458 30.90 -14.96 -3.27
CA ASP A 458 29.46 -15.26 -3.31
C ASP A 458 28.61 -13.99 -3.05
N ALA A 459 29.03 -13.16 -2.09
CA ALA A 459 28.35 -11.92 -1.76
C ALA A 459 28.35 -10.91 -2.93
N GLU A 460 29.47 -10.80 -3.66
CA GLU A 460 29.57 -9.92 -4.82
C GLU A 460 28.69 -10.40 -5.98
N TRP A 461 28.70 -11.69 -6.30
CA TRP A 461 27.81 -12.23 -7.32
C TRP A 461 26.33 -12.12 -6.94
N SER A 462 26.01 -12.37 -5.67
CA SER A 462 24.67 -12.17 -5.13
C SER A 462 24.22 -10.71 -5.28
N SER A 463 25.08 -9.74 -4.96
CA SER A 463 24.79 -8.31 -5.14
C SER A 463 24.57 -7.97 -6.61
N LEU A 464 25.44 -8.44 -7.50
CA LEU A 464 25.34 -8.18 -8.93
C LEU A 464 24.05 -8.75 -9.52
N LEU A 465 23.73 -10.01 -9.25
CA LEU A 465 22.50 -10.66 -9.74
C LEU A 465 21.25 -9.92 -9.23
N ARG A 466 21.23 -9.48 -7.97
CA ARG A 466 20.13 -8.64 -7.44
C ARG A 466 20.00 -7.33 -8.20
N GLN A 467 21.11 -6.65 -8.47
CA GLN A 467 21.08 -5.40 -9.23
C GLN A 467 20.60 -5.60 -10.68
N LEU A 468 20.93 -6.73 -11.31
CA LEU A 468 20.40 -7.09 -12.63
C LEU A 468 18.89 -7.34 -12.61
N ILE A 469 18.38 -8.00 -11.56
CA ILE A 469 16.93 -8.16 -11.34
C ILE A 469 16.30 -6.78 -11.18
N HIS A 470 16.79 -5.94 -10.27
CA HIS A 470 16.22 -4.61 -10.01
C HIS A 470 16.26 -3.67 -11.23
N ARG A 471 17.16 -3.90 -12.20
CA ARG A 471 17.25 -3.15 -13.46
C ARG A 471 16.48 -3.80 -14.61
N GLY A 472 15.76 -4.88 -14.35
CA GLY A 472 14.92 -5.55 -15.34
C GLY A 472 15.66 -6.45 -16.33
N TYR A 473 16.96 -6.72 -16.17
CA TYR A 473 17.69 -7.66 -17.04
C TYR A 473 17.35 -9.13 -16.74
N LEU A 474 16.94 -9.39 -15.50
CA LEU A 474 16.53 -10.70 -15.01
C LEU A 474 15.17 -10.58 -14.34
N THR A 475 14.33 -11.59 -14.53
CA THR A 475 13.13 -11.83 -13.71
C THR A 475 13.33 -13.08 -12.88
N GLN A 476 12.61 -13.15 -11.76
CA GLN A 476 12.61 -14.31 -10.89
C GLN A 476 11.21 -14.93 -10.86
N ASP A 477 11.09 -16.13 -11.40
CA ASP A 477 9.82 -16.85 -11.43
C ASP A 477 9.56 -17.51 -10.07
N ILE A 478 8.64 -16.92 -9.31
CA ILE A 478 8.26 -17.36 -7.95
C ILE A 478 7.60 -18.74 -7.98
N ALA A 479 6.76 -19.01 -8.97
CA ALA A 479 5.98 -20.25 -9.07
C ALA A 479 6.88 -21.45 -9.40
N ASN A 480 7.96 -21.22 -10.16
CA ASN A 480 8.89 -22.25 -10.58
C ASN A 480 10.21 -22.19 -9.81
N TYR A 481 10.20 -22.29 -8.48
CA TYR A 481 11.42 -22.39 -7.65
C TYR A 481 12.38 -21.18 -7.72
N SER A 482 11.84 -19.97 -7.86
CA SER A 482 12.63 -18.72 -7.89
C SER A 482 13.70 -18.72 -8.99
N VAL A 483 13.33 -19.28 -10.13
CA VAL A 483 14.21 -19.47 -11.28
C VAL A 483 14.51 -18.14 -11.96
N LEU A 484 15.77 -17.94 -12.31
CA LEU A 484 16.21 -16.75 -13.04
C LEU A 484 15.94 -16.92 -14.54
N GLN A 485 15.27 -15.92 -15.12
CA GLN A 485 14.97 -15.84 -16.54
C GLN A 485 15.50 -14.53 -17.11
N LEU A 486 15.97 -14.56 -18.35
CA LEU A 486 16.37 -13.36 -19.07
C LEU A 486 15.14 -12.60 -19.56
N THR A 487 15.24 -11.28 -19.58
CA THR A 487 14.30 -10.39 -20.28
C THR A 487 14.89 -9.92 -21.62
N ASP A 488 14.09 -9.24 -22.43
CA ASP A 488 14.59 -8.65 -23.69
C ASP A 488 15.68 -7.59 -23.47
N LEU A 489 15.70 -6.92 -22.30
CA LEU A 489 16.76 -5.98 -21.93
C LEU A 489 18.15 -6.63 -21.82
N ALA A 490 18.23 -7.95 -21.59
CA ALA A 490 19.51 -8.67 -21.51
C ALA A 490 20.22 -8.78 -22.86
N ARG A 491 19.49 -8.71 -23.98
CA ARG A 491 20.02 -9.02 -25.32
C ARG A 491 21.11 -8.02 -25.78
N PRO A 492 20.92 -6.69 -25.71
CA PRO A 492 21.96 -5.74 -26.13
C PRO A 492 23.23 -5.87 -25.27
N LEU A 493 23.07 -6.09 -23.96
CA LEU A 493 24.20 -6.26 -23.03
C LEU A 493 25.00 -7.53 -23.34
N LEU A 494 24.31 -8.65 -23.60
CA LEU A 494 24.93 -9.93 -23.98
C LEU A 494 25.69 -9.86 -25.32
N LYS A 495 25.23 -9.01 -26.25
CA LYS A 495 25.90 -8.78 -27.54
C LYS A 495 27.04 -7.76 -27.48
N GLY A 496 27.23 -7.09 -26.34
CA GLY A 496 28.20 -6.00 -26.22
C GLY A 496 27.76 -4.69 -26.88
N GLU A 497 26.47 -4.55 -27.20
CA GLU A 497 25.88 -3.35 -27.80
C GLU A 497 25.55 -2.28 -26.75
N ALA A 498 25.56 -2.65 -25.46
CA ALA A 498 25.31 -1.76 -24.33
C ALA A 498 26.36 -1.94 -23.22
N ALA A 499 26.66 -0.86 -22.51
CA ALA A 499 27.46 -0.87 -21.29
C ALA A 499 26.56 -0.80 -20.05
N LEU A 500 27.01 -1.38 -18.94
CA LEU A 500 26.29 -1.36 -17.67
C LEU A 500 27.20 -0.96 -16.51
N GLU A 501 26.81 0.10 -15.81
CA GLU A 501 27.40 0.46 -14.52
C GLU A 501 26.54 -0.04 -13.36
N LEU A 502 27.16 -0.67 -12.37
CA LEU A 502 26.50 -1.14 -11.15
C LEU A 502 27.14 -0.50 -9.91
N ALA A 503 26.38 -0.46 -8.82
CA ALA A 503 26.89 0.00 -7.55
C ALA A 503 27.90 -1.00 -6.97
N LYS A 504 29.03 -0.50 -6.46
CA LYS A 504 29.98 -1.29 -5.68
C LYS A 504 29.30 -1.72 -4.37
N PRO A 505 29.47 -2.99 -3.93
CA PRO A 505 29.05 -3.40 -2.60
C PRO A 505 29.66 -2.48 -1.54
N ARG A 506 28.86 -1.97 -0.61
CA ARG A 506 29.38 -1.17 0.52
C ARG A 506 30.17 -2.11 1.44
N LEU A 507 31.48 -2.26 1.19
CA LEU A 507 32.40 -2.79 2.18
C LEU A 507 32.39 -1.82 3.37
N LYS A 508 32.18 -2.34 4.57
CA LYS A 508 32.00 -1.55 5.80
C LYS A 508 33.20 -0.64 6.04
N GLU A 509 33.09 0.64 5.70
CA GLU A 509 33.90 1.68 6.30
C GLU A 509 33.11 2.37 7.40
N SER A 510 33.60 2.18 8.63
CA SER A 510 33.19 2.93 9.80
C SER A 510 33.69 4.37 9.68
N GLY A 511 32.77 5.27 9.37
CA GLY A 511 32.82 6.66 9.84
C GLY A 511 33.49 7.67 8.93
N LYS A 512 32.69 8.62 8.45
CA LYS A 512 32.94 10.06 8.59
C LYS A 512 31.59 10.78 8.48
N ARG A 513 31.13 11.35 9.60
CA ARG A 513 29.97 12.26 9.64
C ARG A 513 30.33 13.51 8.86
N GLN A 514 29.84 13.66 7.64
CA GLN A 514 29.69 14.97 7.02
C GLN A 514 28.33 15.53 7.44
N ARG A 515 28.35 16.57 8.26
CA ARG A 515 27.20 17.46 8.43
C ARG A 515 27.01 18.21 7.11
N LYS A 516 25.92 17.94 6.39
CA LYS A 516 25.41 18.85 5.36
C LYS A 516 23.93 19.11 5.54
N ARG A 517 23.61 20.36 5.24
CA ARG A 517 22.40 21.12 5.55
C ARG A 517 21.14 20.41 5.09
N ALA A 518 20.12 20.44 5.96
CA ALA A 518 18.74 20.26 5.56
C ALA A 518 18.44 21.27 4.45
N VAL A 519 18.00 20.79 3.30
CA VAL A 519 17.25 21.60 2.35
C VAL A 519 15.83 21.64 2.91
N THR A 520 15.60 22.57 3.83
CA THR A 520 14.26 23.11 4.05
C THR A 520 13.92 23.90 2.80
N ALA A 521 13.11 23.31 1.91
CA ALA A 521 12.32 24.11 1.01
C ALA A 521 11.32 24.87 1.90
N SER A 522 11.70 26.08 2.28
CA SER A 522 10.82 27.04 2.93
C SER A 522 9.76 27.46 1.92
N VAL A 523 8.52 27.07 2.16
CA VAL A 523 7.35 27.76 1.62
C VAL A 523 7.06 28.94 2.56
N GLU A 524 6.53 30.01 1.99
CA GLU A 524 6.46 31.36 2.54
C GLU A 524 5.62 31.42 3.83
N GLY A 525 6.16 32.07 4.87
CA GLY A 525 5.63 32.06 6.24
C GLY A 525 4.27 32.74 6.48
N ARG A 526 3.50 33.07 5.43
CA ARG A 526 2.09 33.48 5.54
C ARG A 526 1.12 32.32 5.28
N ASP A 527 1.50 31.33 4.48
CA ASP A 527 0.60 30.22 4.13
C ASP A 527 0.55 29.17 5.24
N GLU A 528 1.67 28.94 5.94
CA GLU A 528 1.75 28.03 7.09
C GLU A 528 0.90 28.52 8.28
N LEU A 529 0.85 29.84 8.52
CA LEU A 529 0.11 30.38 9.67
C LEU A 529 -1.41 30.26 9.45
N LEU A 530 -1.89 30.57 8.24
CA LEU A 530 -3.29 30.36 7.89
C LEU A 530 -3.64 28.87 7.92
N PHE A 531 -2.77 28.00 7.40
CA PHE A 531 -2.99 26.55 7.45
C PHE A 531 -3.21 26.05 8.88
N GLU A 532 -2.39 26.48 9.85
CA GLU A 532 -2.55 26.09 11.25
C GLU A 532 -3.82 26.67 11.90
N LEU A 533 -4.23 27.90 11.54
CA LEU A 533 -5.52 28.46 11.97
C LEU A 533 -6.70 27.62 11.43
N LEU A 534 -6.69 27.31 10.14
CA LEU A 534 -7.70 26.47 9.49
C LEU A 534 -7.73 25.05 10.07
N ARG A 535 -6.57 24.50 10.42
CA ARG A 535 -6.43 23.21 11.11
C ARG A 535 -7.05 23.24 12.50
N GLY A 536 -6.88 24.35 13.23
CA GLY A 536 -7.54 24.62 14.50
C GLY A 536 -9.06 24.66 14.38
N LEU A 537 -9.59 25.50 13.49
CA LEU A 537 -11.04 25.60 13.24
C LEU A 537 -11.65 24.26 12.84
N ARG A 538 -10.98 23.51 11.97
CA ARG A 538 -11.42 22.16 11.57
C ARG A 538 -11.57 21.25 12.77
N ARG A 539 -10.63 21.30 13.72
CA ARG A 539 -10.68 20.49 14.94
C ARG A 539 -11.88 20.85 15.81
N GLU A 540 -12.12 22.15 16.02
CA GLU A 540 -13.27 22.62 16.80
C GLU A 540 -14.60 22.14 16.23
N LEU A 541 -14.76 22.24 14.90
CA LEU A 541 -15.97 21.76 14.21
C LEU A 541 -16.11 20.23 14.29
N ALA A 542 -15.00 19.50 14.14
CA ALA A 542 -15.01 18.05 14.22
C ALA A 542 -15.38 17.55 15.62
N ASP A 543 -14.85 18.19 16.66
CA ASP A 543 -15.14 17.89 18.07
C ASP A 543 -16.61 18.16 18.40
N ALA A 544 -17.17 19.27 17.91
CA ALA A 544 -18.58 19.62 18.09
C ALA A 544 -19.55 18.58 17.48
N GLU A 545 -19.12 17.88 16.43
CA GLU A 545 -19.92 16.87 15.72
C GLU A 545 -19.55 15.43 16.07
N GLY A 546 -18.48 15.22 16.84
CA GLY A 546 -18.00 13.89 17.20
C GLY A 546 -17.37 13.10 16.05
N VAL A 547 -16.94 13.77 14.97
CA VAL A 547 -16.34 13.17 13.77
C VAL A 547 -14.82 13.37 13.73
N ALA A 548 -14.11 12.66 12.87
CA ALA A 548 -12.66 12.87 12.71
C ALA A 548 -12.38 14.17 11.92
N PRO A 549 -11.31 14.94 12.23
CA PRO A 549 -11.02 16.22 11.57
C PRO A 549 -10.99 16.14 10.04
N PHE A 550 -10.34 15.13 9.48
CA PHE A 550 -10.25 14.96 8.02
C PHE A 550 -11.61 14.68 7.34
N MET A 551 -12.64 14.25 8.09
CA MET A 551 -14.01 14.07 7.56
C MET A 551 -14.70 15.41 7.30
N VAL A 552 -14.33 16.48 8.04
CA VAL A 552 -14.73 17.86 7.72
C VAL A 552 -14.01 18.26 6.42
N PHE A 553 -12.68 18.45 6.49
CA PHE A 553 -11.82 18.68 5.33
C PHE A 553 -10.43 18.04 5.51
N GLY A 554 -9.90 17.40 4.46
CA GLY A 554 -8.54 16.89 4.47
C GLY A 554 -7.48 17.99 4.41
N ASP A 555 -6.23 17.68 4.80
CA ASP A 555 -5.12 18.65 4.78
C ASP A 555 -4.85 19.23 3.38
N ALA A 556 -5.07 18.46 2.32
CA ALA A 556 -4.98 18.96 0.95
C ALA A 556 -6.00 20.08 0.66
N ALA A 557 -7.22 19.96 1.17
CA ALA A 557 -8.25 20.99 1.02
C ALA A 557 -7.88 22.24 1.84
N LEU A 558 -7.39 22.08 3.07
CA LEU A 558 -6.93 23.22 3.89
C LEU A 558 -5.74 23.94 3.25
N THR A 559 -4.81 23.19 2.66
CA THR A 559 -3.68 23.75 1.92
C THR A 559 -4.16 24.56 0.72
N GLN A 560 -5.12 24.03 -0.05
CA GLN A 560 -5.73 24.76 -1.15
C GLN A 560 -6.47 26.01 -0.68
N MET A 561 -7.21 25.97 0.44
CA MET A 561 -7.87 27.15 1.02
C MET A 561 -6.86 28.23 1.42
N ALA A 562 -5.73 27.82 2.01
CA ALA A 562 -4.66 28.75 2.40
C ALA A 562 -4.00 29.43 1.19
N ILE A 563 -3.87 28.70 0.07
CA ILE A 563 -3.28 29.22 -1.18
C ILE A 563 -4.28 30.08 -1.97
N HIS A 564 -5.53 29.61 -2.15
CA HIS A 564 -6.51 30.25 -3.02
C HIS A 564 -7.31 31.37 -2.34
N LEU A 565 -7.36 31.39 -1.01
CA LEU A 565 -8.04 32.43 -0.21
C LEU A 565 -9.48 32.71 -0.69
N PRO A 566 -10.37 31.69 -0.71
CA PRO A 566 -11.74 31.84 -1.19
C PRO A 566 -12.49 32.93 -0.43
N LYS A 567 -13.25 33.77 -1.16
CA LYS A 567 -13.95 34.94 -0.59
C LYS A 567 -15.47 34.77 -0.54
N ASN A 568 -15.99 33.81 -1.28
CA ASN A 568 -17.42 33.52 -1.36
C ASN A 568 -17.67 32.02 -1.52
N ARG A 569 -18.94 31.59 -1.47
CA ARG A 569 -19.33 30.18 -1.57
C ARG A 569 -19.01 29.55 -2.93
N GLY A 570 -18.99 30.34 -4.01
CA GLY A 570 -18.56 29.87 -5.33
C GLY A 570 -17.08 29.50 -5.32
N ASP A 571 -16.21 30.44 -4.91
CA ASP A 571 -14.76 30.19 -4.78
C ASP A 571 -14.48 29.00 -3.84
N PHE A 572 -15.29 28.83 -2.79
CA PHE A 572 -15.13 27.74 -1.83
C PHE A 572 -15.50 26.38 -2.42
N LEU A 573 -16.45 26.32 -3.37
CA LEU A 573 -16.84 25.10 -4.06
C LEU A 573 -15.77 24.63 -5.07
N GLU A 574 -14.89 25.52 -5.52
CA GLU A 574 -13.76 25.17 -6.40
C GLU A 574 -12.63 24.42 -5.66
N ILE A 575 -12.65 24.40 -4.33
CA ILE A 575 -11.66 23.68 -3.52
C ILE A 575 -11.93 22.18 -3.56
N ASN A 576 -10.90 21.39 -3.85
CA ASN A 576 -11.02 19.93 -3.89
C ASN A 576 -11.41 19.34 -2.54
N GLY A 577 -12.42 18.47 -2.53
CA GLY A 577 -13.01 17.84 -1.36
C GLY A 577 -14.22 18.58 -0.77
N VAL A 578 -14.67 19.67 -1.41
CA VAL A 578 -15.89 20.40 -1.03
C VAL A 578 -17.05 19.96 -1.92
N GLY A 579 -17.88 19.05 -1.44
CA GLY A 579 -19.17 18.70 -2.07
C GLY A 579 -20.31 19.62 -1.62
N GLU A 580 -21.48 19.53 -2.25
CA GLU A 580 -22.62 20.45 -1.98
C GLU A 580 -23.03 20.45 -0.50
N LYS A 581 -23.16 19.26 0.11
CA LYS A 581 -23.49 19.14 1.55
C LYS A 581 -22.44 19.78 2.45
N LYS A 582 -21.15 19.61 2.13
CA LYS A 582 -20.05 20.22 2.90
C LYS A 582 -19.99 21.72 2.70
N LEU A 583 -20.29 22.21 1.50
CA LEU A 583 -20.41 23.64 1.21
C LEU A 583 -21.50 24.28 2.07
N GLU A 584 -22.69 23.69 2.11
CA GLU A 584 -23.81 24.19 2.92
C GLU A 584 -23.46 24.23 4.41
N LYS A 585 -22.78 23.19 4.89
CA LYS A 585 -22.53 23.01 6.30
C LYS A 585 -21.33 23.80 6.82
N TYR A 586 -20.23 23.87 6.07
CA TYR A 586 -18.94 24.35 6.59
C TYR A 586 -18.41 25.63 5.94
N SER A 587 -18.96 26.10 4.81
CA SER A 587 -18.38 27.28 4.13
C SER A 587 -18.38 28.55 4.97
N GLY A 588 -19.42 28.78 5.78
CA GLY A 588 -19.55 29.99 6.61
C GLY A 588 -18.38 30.19 7.59
N PRO A 589 -18.13 29.25 8.52
CA PRO A 589 -17.03 29.35 9.48
C PRO A 589 -15.65 29.51 8.82
N PHE A 590 -15.36 28.74 7.77
CA PHE A 590 -14.05 28.80 7.10
C PHE A 590 -13.83 30.11 6.32
N LEU A 591 -14.85 30.61 5.61
CA LEU A 591 -14.76 31.91 4.93
C LEU A 591 -14.56 33.06 5.91
N GLN A 592 -15.18 32.97 7.09
CA GLN A 592 -14.99 33.95 8.16
C GLN A 592 -13.54 33.96 8.64
N GLU A 593 -12.97 32.80 9.02
CA GLU A 593 -11.59 32.70 9.51
C GLU A 593 -10.57 33.22 8.48
N ILE A 594 -10.75 32.87 7.20
CA ILE A 594 -9.90 33.37 6.10
C ILE A 594 -10.03 34.89 5.97
N THR A 595 -11.24 35.43 6.06
CA THR A 595 -11.47 36.88 5.97
C THR A 595 -10.84 37.62 7.15
N GLU A 596 -10.96 37.09 8.37
CA GLU A 596 -10.34 37.66 9.56
C GLU A 596 -8.81 37.60 9.50
N TYR A 597 -8.24 36.53 8.95
CA TYR A 597 -6.81 36.42 8.69
C TYR A 597 -6.30 37.48 7.70
N LEU A 598 -7.05 37.72 6.61
CA LEU A 598 -6.68 38.73 5.61
C LEU A 598 -6.80 40.18 6.11
N GLN A 599 -7.55 40.40 7.20
CA GLN A 599 -7.71 41.72 7.83
C GLN A 599 -6.64 42.01 8.90
N LYS A 600 -5.90 41.00 9.35
CA LYS A 600 -4.76 41.12 10.28
C LYS A 600 -3.46 41.35 9.51
#